data_AF-A0A4R5FTE0-F1
#
_entry.id   AF-A0A4R5FTE0-F1
#
_cell.length_a   1.000
_cell.length_b   1.000
_cell.length_c   1.000
_cell.angle_alpha   90.00
_cell.angle_beta   90.00
_cell.angle_gamma   90.00
#
_symmetry.space_group_name_H-M   'P 1'
#
loop_
_entity.id
_entity.type
_entity.pdbx_description
1 polymer ?
#
loop_
_entity_poly.entity_id
_entity_poly.type
_entity_poly.pdbx_seq_one_letter_code
_entity_poly.pdbx_strand_id
1 'polypeptide(L)'
;MPLTSLTGALAVALAATALTAPAEAGGLNIAPLSDGTPGHAGGGGDERATMSIALYQGDTLVKQSPGRSLTVYSGLPDEPSPYRVTLDVERDAQRWGTSTRTRTEWTFLSAKPPEGSPYETDIPMLQLDYDVERLGPLARITVSATTQEWLDSPVKADKATLAVSYDEGRTWQDARLVPGGKGRWSATVRAGGSLSLRATAADAGGGTVSQDIIRAIVAE
;
A
#
# COMPACT_ATOMS: atom_id res chain seq x y z
N MET A 1 -27.58 -23.80 11.12
CA MET A 1 -26.29 -23.32 11.67
C MET A 1 -25.90 -22.11 10.84
N PRO A 2 -25.82 -20.90 11.39
CA PRO A 2 -25.37 -19.77 10.58
C PRO A 2 -23.84 -19.85 10.45
N LEU A 3 -23.37 -19.79 9.20
CA LEU A 3 -21.97 -19.58 8.87
C LEU A 3 -21.61 -18.16 9.29
N THR A 4 -20.84 -18.03 10.37
CA THR A 4 -20.25 -16.75 10.77
C THR A 4 -19.16 -16.39 9.76
N SER A 5 -19.51 -15.62 8.74
CA SER A 5 -18.55 -14.97 7.84
C SER A 5 -17.82 -13.88 8.61
N LEU A 6 -16.71 -14.23 9.26
CA LEU A 6 -15.77 -13.24 9.77
C LEU A 6 -14.93 -12.75 8.59
N THR A 7 -15.49 -11.83 7.81
CA THR A 7 -14.77 -11.06 6.79
C THR A 7 -13.90 -10.04 7.53
N GLY A 8 -12.78 -10.50 8.09
CA GLY A 8 -11.74 -9.61 8.57
C GLY A 8 -11.00 -9.09 7.34
N ALA A 9 -11.54 -8.06 6.69
CA ALA A 9 -10.82 -7.35 5.64
C ALA A 9 -9.53 -6.82 6.26
N LEU A 10 -8.41 -7.44 5.89
CA LEU A 10 -7.10 -6.89 6.18
C LEU A 10 -6.74 -5.91 5.07
N ALA A 11 -7.64 -4.99 4.78
CA ALA A 11 -7.30 -3.92 3.88
C ALA A 11 -6.26 -3.05 4.59
N VAL A 12 -5.13 -2.88 3.94
CA VAL A 12 -4.33 -1.67 4.06
C VAL A 12 -4.42 -1.04 2.67
N ALA A 13 -5.65 -0.75 2.22
CA ALA A 13 -5.80 0.02 1.01
C ALA A 13 -5.43 1.46 1.34
N LEU A 14 -4.59 2.01 0.49
CA LEU A 14 -3.89 3.22 0.80
C LEU A 14 -4.53 4.34 -0.03
N ALA A 15 -5.47 5.09 0.53
CA ALA A 15 -6.04 6.24 -0.18
C ALA A 15 -4.93 7.29 -0.31
N ALA A 16 -4.25 7.30 -1.45
CA ALA A 16 -3.42 8.42 -1.87
C ALA A 16 -4.38 9.49 -2.36
N THR A 17 -4.75 10.44 -1.51
CA THR A 17 -5.52 11.60 -1.93
C THR A 17 -4.54 12.58 -2.57
N ALA A 18 -4.85 12.92 -3.82
CA ALA A 18 -4.31 13.99 -4.66
C ALA A 18 -2.83 14.34 -4.51
N LEU A 19 -2.09 14.12 -5.60
CA LEU A 19 -0.88 14.87 -5.82
C LEU A 19 -1.26 16.28 -6.26
N THR A 20 -1.07 17.24 -5.39
CA THR A 20 -1.45 18.62 -5.66
C THR A 20 -0.21 19.41 -6.01
N ALA A 21 -0.24 20.03 -7.19
CA ALA A 21 0.90 20.70 -7.74
C ALA A 21 0.51 22.07 -8.33
N PRO A 22 0.74 23.20 -7.63
CA PRO A 22 1.11 24.39 -8.39
C PRO A 22 2.29 24.00 -9.28
N ALA A 23 2.51 24.70 -10.40
CA ALA A 23 3.58 24.41 -11.36
C ALA A 23 5.03 24.31 -10.79
N GLU A 24 5.20 24.47 -9.47
CA GLU A 24 6.45 24.39 -8.71
C GLU A 24 6.39 23.45 -7.48
N ALA A 25 5.23 23.01 -6.97
CA ALA A 25 5.15 22.17 -5.77
C ALA A 25 4.50 20.80 -6.06
N GLY A 26 4.75 19.80 -5.24
CA GLY A 26 4.10 18.49 -5.27
C GLY A 26 3.81 18.01 -3.86
N GLY A 27 2.55 17.75 -3.56
CA GLY A 27 2.08 17.21 -2.28
C GLY A 27 1.82 15.71 -2.36
N LEU A 28 2.23 14.94 -1.36
CA LEU A 28 1.78 13.56 -1.15
C LEU A 28 1.00 13.52 0.16
N ASN A 29 -0.21 12.98 0.12
CA ASN A 29 -1.01 12.71 1.31
C ASN A 29 -1.62 11.32 1.22
N ILE A 30 -1.13 10.44 2.07
CA ILE A 30 -1.45 9.03 2.04
C ILE A 30 -2.23 8.69 3.30
N ALA A 31 -3.44 8.16 3.23
CA ALA A 31 -4.13 7.65 4.41
C ALA A 31 -3.74 6.19 4.68
N PRO A 32 -3.00 5.87 5.75
CA PRO A 32 -2.75 4.48 6.15
C PRO A 32 -3.92 3.94 6.97
N LEU A 33 -3.85 2.66 7.33
CA LEU A 33 -4.77 2.02 8.29
C LEU A 33 -6.26 2.09 7.88
N SER A 34 -6.56 2.22 6.58
CA SER A 34 -7.93 2.18 6.06
C SER A 34 -8.42 0.74 5.93
N ASP A 35 -9.74 0.54 6.05
CA ASP A 35 -10.42 -0.73 5.80
C ASP A 35 -10.63 -1.03 4.30
N GLY A 36 -10.07 -0.19 3.42
CA GLY A 36 -10.07 -0.36 1.97
C GLY A 36 -11.43 -0.18 1.30
N THR A 37 -12.45 0.22 2.05
CA THR A 37 -13.73 0.59 1.48
C THR A 37 -13.60 1.95 0.80
N PRO A 38 -14.10 2.11 -0.44
CA PRO A 38 -14.22 3.41 -1.08
C PRO A 38 -14.82 4.48 -0.18
N GLY A 39 -14.16 5.64 -0.10
CA GLY A 39 -14.60 6.75 0.77
C GLY A 39 -14.23 6.60 2.25
N HIS A 40 -13.56 5.52 2.66
CA HIS A 40 -13.08 5.34 4.03
C HIS A 40 -11.59 5.68 4.12
N ALA A 41 -11.28 6.73 4.88
CA ALA A 41 -9.90 7.06 5.25
C ALA A 41 -9.58 6.48 6.63
N GLY A 42 -8.50 5.72 6.70
CA GLY A 42 -7.93 5.28 7.97
C GLY A 42 -7.12 6.39 8.64
N GLY A 43 -6.92 6.25 9.94
CA GLY A 43 -6.13 7.15 10.76
C GLY A 43 -6.10 6.69 12.21
N GLY A 44 -5.10 7.12 12.97
CA GLY A 44 -5.06 6.81 14.39
C GLY A 44 -3.71 7.00 15.05
N GLY A 45 -3.74 7.16 16.37
CA GLY A 45 -2.55 7.43 17.17
C GLY A 45 -1.96 8.82 16.95
N ASP A 46 -0.73 9.02 17.44
CA ASP A 46 0.07 10.20 17.11
C ASP A 46 0.81 9.93 15.79
N GLU A 47 0.16 10.26 14.67
CA GLU A 47 0.69 9.97 13.33
C GLU A 47 2.10 10.53 13.12
N ARG A 48 2.42 11.68 13.70
CA ARG A 48 3.75 12.29 13.56
C ARG A 48 4.82 11.54 14.35
N ALA A 49 4.43 10.89 15.45
CA ALA A 49 5.33 10.05 16.24
C ALA A 49 5.48 8.63 15.68
N THR A 50 4.43 8.11 15.03
CA THR A 50 4.36 6.68 14.66
C THR A 50 4.38 6.43 13.16
N MET A 51 4.56 7.46 12.34
CA MET A 51 4.63 7.32 10.89
C MET A 51 5.77 8.16 10.30
N SER A 52 6.34 7.70 9.20
CA SER A 52 7.29 8.47 8.40
C SER A 52 7.07 8.23 6.92
N ILE A 53 7.00 9.31 6.17
CA ILE A 53 6.93 9.31 4.71
C ILE A 53 8.23 9.87 4.13
N ALA A 54 8.74 9.25 3.07
CA ALA A 54 9.90 9.76 2.33
C ALA A 54 9.68 9.65 0.83
N LEU A 55 10.11 10.68 0.11
CA LEU A 55 10.13 10.76 -1.35
C LEU A 55 11.58 10.71 -1.83
N TYR A 56 11.82 9.87 -2.82
CA TYR A 56 13.09 9.69 -3.50
C TYR A 56 12.92 9.91 -5.00
N GLN A 57 13.96 10.41 -5.65
CA GLN A 57 14.12 10.41 -7.10
C GLN A 57 15.26 9.44 -7.42
N GLY A 58 14.93 8.30 -8.03
CA GLY A 58 15.83 7.14 -8.03
C GLY A 58 16.24 6.76 -6.60
N ASP A 59 17.55 6.74 -6.34
CA ASP A 59 18.09 6.46 -4.99
C ASP A 59 18.34 7.70 -4.13
N THR A 60 18.11 8.90 -4.68
CA THR A 60 18.37 10.16 -3.95
C THR A 60 17.15 10.54 -3.12
N LEU A 61 17.34 10.71 -1.81
CA LEU A 61 16.30 11.24 -0.93
C LEU A 61 16.02 12.70 -1.28
N VAL A 62 14.79 13.00 -1.69
CA VAL A 62 14.30 14.36 -1.94
C VAL A 62 13.83 14.99 -0.64
N LYS A 63 12.96 14.27 0.10
CA LYS A 63 12.39 14.75 1.35
C LYS A 63 11.92 13.60 2.21
N GLN A 64 12.06 13.74 3.53
CA GLN A 64 11.43 12.90 4.53
C GLN A 64 10.63 13.77 5.49
N SER A 65 9.51 13.26 6.01
CA SER A 65 8.70 13.95 7.01
C SER A 65 8.04 12.96 7.98
N PRO A 66 7.85 13.36 9.25
CA PRO A 66 6.99 12.61 10.16
C PRO A 66 5.53 12.71 9.72
N GLY A 67 4.77 11.64 9.97
CA GLY A 67 3.39 11.52 9.52
C GLY A 67 3.28 10.88 8.14
N ARG A 68 2.11 11.08 7.53
CA ARG A 68 1.66 10.44 6.29
C ARG A 68 1.66 11.36 5.06
N SER A 69 2.16 12.58 5.22
CA SER A 69 2.18 13.59 4.16
C SER A 69 3.50 14.34 4.08
N LEU A 70 3.84 14.77 2.86
CA LEU A 70 4.97 15.66 2.58
C LEU A 70 4.62 16.58 1.43
N THR A 71 5.30 17.71 1.36
CA THR A 71 5.20 18.66 0.23
C THR A 71 6.61 19.08 -0.18
N VAL A 72 6.90 19.01 -1.48
CA VAL A 72 8.12 19.54 -2.09
C VAL A 72 7.75 20.78 -2.88
N TYR A 73 8.50 21.87 -2.77
CA TYR A 73 8.13 23.17 -3.38
C TYR A 73 9.01 23.58 -4.57
N SER A 74 10.05 22.82 -4.88
CA SER A 74 10.96 23.08 -6.00
C SER A 74 11.95 21.92 -6.16
N GLY A 75 12.71 21.92 -7.26
CA GLY A 75 13.81 20.99 -7.49
C GLY A 75 13.38 19.62 -8.04
N LEU A 76 12.11 19.48 -8.42
CA LEU A 76 11.64 18.33 -9.18
C LEU A 76 11.89 18.57 -10.68
N PRO A 77 12.37 17.58 -11.45
CA PRO A 77 12.51 17.68 -12.90
C PRO A 77 11.17 17.89 -13.61
N ASP A 78 11.22 18.66 -14.69
CA ASP A 78 10.07 18.82 -15.59
C ASP A 78 9.82 17.54 -16.41
N GLU A 79 10.90 16.85 -16.82
CA GLU A 79 10.84 15.64 -17.65
C GLU A 79 10.37 14.39 -16.89
N PRO A 80 9.72 13.42 -17.57
CA PRO A 80 9.33 12.14 -16.98
C PRO A 80 10.49 11.45 -16.26
N SER A 81 10.34 11.31 -14.93
CA SER A 81 11.38 10.80 -14.04
C SER A 81 10.83 9.75 -13.08
N PRO A 82 11.63 8.74 -12.70
CA PRO A 82 11.23 7.73 -11.73
C PRO A 82 11.32 8.27 -10.30
N TYR A 83 10.26 8.04 -9.55
CA TYR A 83 10.17 8.35 -8.14
C TYR A 83 9.91 7.09 -7.33
N ARG A 84 10.37 7.12 -6.08
CA ARG A 84 10.04 6.14 -5.06
C ARG A 84 9.47 6.85 -3.84
N VAL A 85 8.37 6.35 -3.30
CA VAL A 85 7.80 6.83 -2.04
C VAL A 85 7.79 5.69 -1.04
N THR A 86 8.18 5.96 0.19
CA THR A 86 8.04 5.01 1.30
C THR A 86 7.11 5.57 2.36
N LEU A 87 6.26 4.73 2.94
CA LEU A 87 5.50 5.01 4.15
C LEU A 87 5.74 3.91 5.17
N ASP A 88 6.36 4.28 6.29
CA ASP A 88 6.52 3.45 7.47
C ASP A 88 5.44 3.84 8.49
N VAL A 89 4.78 2.84 9.07
CA VAL A 89 3.79 2.99 10.15
C VAL A 89 4.10 2.00 11.25
N GLU A 90 4.12 2.47 12.49
CA GLU A 90 4.27 1.66 13.69
C GLU A 90 3.07 1.87 14.62
N ARG A 91 2.72 0.84 15.39
CA ARG A 91 1.64 0.88 16.39
C ARG A 91 2.08 0.12 17.62
N ASP A 92 1.61 0.58 18.78
CA ASP A 92 1.88 -0.09 20.05
C ASP A 92 1.28 -1.51 20.06
N ALA A 93 2.15 -2.52 20.11
CA ALA A 93 1.78 -3.93 20.13
C ALA A 93 1.10 -4.37 21.44
N GLN A 94 1.19 -3.59 22.52
CA GLN A 94 0.41 -3.84 23.74
C GLN A 94 -1.06 -3.44 23.57
N ARG A 95 -1.33 -2.47 22.69
CA ARG A 95 -2.67 -1.96 22.40
C ARG A 95 -3.32 -2.63 21.19
N TRP A 96 -2.53 -3.05 20.21
CA TRP A 96 -3.01 -3.58 18.94
C TRP A 96 -2.45 -4.98 18.67
N GLY A 97 -3.35 -5.94 18.43
CA GLY A 97 -2.96 -7.33 18.14
C GLY A 97 -2.46 -7.57 16.71
N THR A 98 -2.88 -6.73 15.76
CA THR A 98 -2.61 -6.87 14.31
C THR A 98 -1.99 -5.62 13.70
N SER A 99 -1.28 -5.80 12.58
CA SER A 99 -0.68 -4.74 11.77
C SER A 99 0.13 -3.74 12.61
N THR A 100 0.97 -4.27 13.50
CA THR A 100 1.75 -3.45 14.46
C THR A 100 2.86 -2.66 13.80
N ARG A 101 3.29 -3.10 12.62
CA ARG A 101 4.22 -2.38 11.77
C ARG A 101 3.87 -2.64 10.31
N THR A 102 3.87 -1.59 9.50
CA THR A 102 3.78 -1.71 8.04
C THR A 102 4.85 -0.87 7.39
N ARG A 103 5.42 -1.38 6.30
CA ARG A 103 6.26 -0.61 5.38
C ARG A 103 5.66 -0.76 4.00
N THR A 104 5.32 0.35 3.37
CA THR A 104 4.88 0.34 1.98
C THR A 104 5.80 1.20 1.14
N GLU A 105 6.16 0.70 -0.04
CA GLU A 105 7.00 1.37 -1.02
C GLU A 105 6.28 1.39 -2.36
N TRP A 106 6.25 2.55 -3.00
CA TRP A 106 5.75 2.71 -4.38
C TRP A 106 6.86 3.16 -5.29
N THR A 107 6.81 2.73 -6.54
CA THR A 107 7.53 3.40 -7.62
C THR A 107 6.55 3.83 -8.71
N PHE A 108 6.79 5.01 -9.27
CA PHE A 108 5.97 5.59 -10.33
C PHE A 108 6.80 6.57 -11.17
N LEU A 109 6.31 6.86 -12.37
CA LEU A 109 6.83 7.94 -13.20
C LEU A 109 6.01 9.20 -12.95
N SER A 110 6.69 10.34 -12.86
CA SER A 110 6.04 11.64 -12.80
C SER A 110 6.81 12.66 -13.61
N ALA A 111 6.08 13.61 -14.17
CA ALA A 111 6.57 14.73 -14.95
C ALA A 111 5.79 15.98 -14.55
N LYS A 112 6.29 17.14 -14.92
CA LYS A 112 5.52 18.38 -14.77
C LYS A 112 4.26 18.30 -15.63
N PRO A 113 3.07 18.61 -15.05
CA PRO A 113 1.84 18.66 -15.83
C PRO A 113 1.96 19.70 -16.98
N PRO A 114 1.34 19.44 -18.14
CA PRO A 114 1.28 20.41 -19.24
C PRO A 114 0.72 21.77 -18.78
N GLU A 115 1.13 22.85 -19.45
CA GLU A 115 0.55 24.17 -19.20
C GLU A 115 -0.98 24.15 -19.36
N GLY A 116 -1.70 24.76 -18.42
CA GLY A 116 -3.16 24.75 -18.39
C GLY A 116 -3.80 23.50 -17.76
N SER A 117 -2.99 22.56 -17.25
CA SER A 117 -3.50 21.49 -16.37
C SER A 117 -4.14 22.05 -15.11
N PRO A 118 -5.06 21.32 -14.45
CA PRO A 118 -5.57 21.71 -13.15
C PRO A 118 -4.43 21.91 -12.14
N TYR A 119 -4.70 22.70 -11.10
CA TYR A 119 -3.77 22.93 -9.99
C TYR A 119 -3.36 21.63 -9.26
N GLU A 120 -4.10 20.54 -9.47
CA GLU A 120 -3.87 19.24 -8.85
C GLU A 120 -3.96 18.18 -9.93
N THR A 121 -2.91 17.37 -10.08
CA THR A 121 -2.86 16.28 -11.06
C THR A 121 -2.51 15.01 -10.32
N ASP A 122 -3.46 14.08 -10.27
CA ASP A 122 -3.26 12.82 -9.56
C ASP A 122 -2.09 12.01 -10.16
N ILE A 123 -1.25 11.47 -9.29
CA ILE A 123 -0.26 10.44 -9.68
C ILE A 123 -0.91 9.07 -9.54
N PRO A 124 -1.00 8.29 -10.63
CA PRO A 124 -1.41 6.90 -10.55
C PRO A 124 -0.40 6.10 -9.70
N MET A 125 -0.87 5.56 -8.58
CA MET A 125 -0.06 4.68 -7.73
C MET A 125 -0.85 3.41 -7.43
N LEU A 126 -0.20 2.26 -7.57
CA LEU A 126 -0.84 0.98 -7.26
C LEU A 126 -1.18 0.89 -5.76
N GLN A 127 -2.40 0.47 -5.48
CA GLN A 127 -2.90 0.16 -4.15
C GLN A 127 -3.06 -1.36 -4.03
N LEU A 128 -2.62 -1.92 -2.91
CA LEU A 128 -2.86 -3.32 -2.57
C LEU A 128 -4.13 -3.42 -1.71
N ASP A 129 -4.96 -4.40 -2.02
CA ASP A 129 -6.12 -4.78 -1.23
C ASP A 129 -6.07 -6.28 -0.90
N TYR A 130 -6.57 -6.64 0.29
CA TYR A 130 -6.53 -8.01 0.77
C TYR A 130 -7.89 -8.46 1.29
N ASP A 131 -8.35 -9.58 0.76
CA ASP A 131 -9.49 -10.32 1.30
C ASP A 131 -9.00 -11.63 1.91
N VAL A 132 -9.42 -11.91 3.14
CA VAL A 132 -8.94 -13.04 3.95
C VAL A 132 -10.11 -13.92 4.35
N GLU A 133 -10.14 -15.13 3.80
CA GLU A 133 -11.11 -16.16 4.12
C GLU A 133 -10.46 -17.22 5.02
N ARG A 134 -11.01 -17.44 6.22
CA ARG A 134 -10.54 -18.48 7.14
C ARG A 134 -11.09 -19.85 6.74
N LEU A 135 -10.19 -20.83 6.62
CA LEU A 135 -10.46 -22.20 6.20
C LEU A 135 -9.94 -23.19 7.26
N GLY A 136 -10.36 -22.99 8.52
CA GLY A 136 -9.83 -23.74 9.66
C GLY A 136 -8.35 -23.42 9.93
N PRO A 137 -7.42 -24.40 9.90
CA PRO A 137 -5.98 -24.14 10.10
C PRO A 137 -5.31 -23.45 8.89
N LEU A 138 -6.07 -23.18 7.83
CA LEU A 138 -5.62 -22.47 6.63
C LEU A 138 -6.35 -21.13 6.51
N ALA A 139 -5.77 -20.22 5.73
CA ALA A 139 -6.44 -19.03 5.23
C ALA A 139 -6.22 -18.92 3.72
N ARG A 140 -7.27 -18.55 2.99
CA ARG A 140 -7.15 -18.06 1.62
C ARG A 140 -6.99 -16.55 1.67
N ILE A 141 -5.90 -16.07 1.09
CA ILE A 141 -5.59 -14.65 0.96
C ILE A 141 -5.76 -14.30 -0.52
N THR A 142 -6.72 -13.44 -0.81
CA THR A 142 -6.83 -12.77 -2.11
C THR A 142 -6.06 -11.47 -2.04
N VAL A 143 -5.18 -11.23 -3.02
CA VAL A 143 -4.51 -9.94 -3.22
C VAL A 143 -5.06 -9.32 -4.49
N SER A 144 -5.49 -8.07 -4.41
CA SER A 144 -5.85 -7.26 -5.58
C SER A 144 -4.96 -6.03 -5.68
N ALA A 145 -4.67 -5.60 -6.91
CA ALA A 145 -3.87 -4.40 -7.13
C ALA A 145 -4.36 -3.56 -8.31
N THR A 146 -4.69 -2.29 -8.03
CA THR A 146 -5.16 -1.30 -8.99
C THR A 146 -4.71 0.09 -8.59
N THR A 147 -4.56 1.00 -9.55
CA THR A 147 -4.48 2.43 -9.25
C THR A 147 -5.84 2.96 -8.80
N GLN A 148 -5.84 4.18 -8.29
CA GLN A 148 -6.99 4.84 -7.69
C GLN A 148 -8.20 4.82 -8.64
N GLU A 149 -9.34 4.38 -8.11
CA GLU A 149 -10.55 4.11 -8.91
C GLU A 149 -11.21 5.36 -9.50
N TRP A 150 -10.93 6.54 -8.94
CA TRP A 150 -11.46 7.83 -9.40
C TRP A 150 -10.66 8.44 -10.55
N LEU A 151 -9.53 7.84 -10.94
CA LEU A 151 -8.78 8.27 -12.12
C LEU A 151 -9.60 8.01 -13.39
N ASP A 152 -9.40 8.81 -14.43
CA ASP A 152 -10.05 8.62 -15.73
C ASP A 152 -9.73 7.26 -16.37
N SER A 153 -8.60 6.66 -16.01
CA SER A 153 -8.16 5.35 -16.52
C SER A 153 -7.40 4.58 -15.45
N PRO A 154 -8.10 3.91 -14.52
CA PRO A 154 -7.45 3.09 -13.51
C PRO A 154 -6.74 1.89 -14.14
N VAL A 155 -5.51 1.65 -13.71
CA VAL A 155 -4.64 0.59 -14.22
C VAL A 155 -4.60 -0.55 -13.21
N LYS A 156 -4.84 -1.77 -13.68
CA LYS A 156 -4.69 -2.99 -12.87
C LYS A 156 -3.30 -3.56 -13.03
N ALA A 157 -2.73 -4.05 -11.94
CA ALA A 157 -1.47 -4.79 -11.98
C ALA A 157 -1.60 -6.05 -12.87
N ASP A 158 -0.51 -6.43 -13.53
CA ASP A 158 -0.41 -7.65 -14.32
C ASP A 158 0.48 -8.72 -13.66
N LYS A 159 1.25 -8.32 -12.64
CA LYS A 159 2.12 -9.19 -11.84
C LYS A 159 1.89 -8.94 -10.36
N ALA A 160 2.02 -10.00 -9.57
CA ALA A 160 2.07 -9.92 -8.13
C ALA A 160 2.92 -11.05 -7.54
N THR A 161 3.48 -10.81 -6.36
CA THR A 161 4.06 -11.84 -5.50
C THR A 161 3.47 -11.75 -4.10
N LEU A 162 3.48 -12.87 -3.39
CA LEU A 162 3.13 -12.92 -1.99
C LEU A 162 4.13 -13.81 -1.26
N ALA A 163 4.68 -13.31 -0.17
CA ALA A 163 5.42 -14.09 0.79
C ALA A 163 4.78 -13.97 2.17
N VAL A 164 4.94 -15.01 2.97
CA VAL A 164 4.42 -15.10 4.33
C VAL A 164 5.54 -15.29 5.34
N SER A 165 5.35 -14.75 6.53
CA SER A 165 6.25 -14.93 7.66
C SER A 165 5.47 -15.34 8.90
N TYR A 166 5.99 -16.35 9.60
CA TYR A 166 5.44 -16.86 10.86
C TYR A 166 6.26 -16.42 12.09
N ASP A 167 7.29 -15.59 11.87
CA ASP A 167 8.23 -15.09 12.87
C ASP A 167 8.33 -13.56 12.84
N GLU A 168 7.23 -12.91 12.47
CA GLU A 168 7.07 -11.44 12.47
C GLU A 168 8.07 -10.72 11.54
N GLY A 169 8.25 -11.27 10.34
CA GLY A 169 9.03 -10.67 9.25
C GLY A 169 10.53 -10.96 9.30
N ARG A 170 11.00 -11.82 10.21
CA ARG A 170 12.43 -12.20 10.30
C ARG A 170 12.82 -13.13 9.14
N THR A 171 11.96 -14.08 8.80
CA THR A 171 12.10 -14.95 7.62
C THR A 171 10.83 -14.95 6.79
N TRP A 172 11.00 -15.06 5.47
CA TRP A 172 9.91 -15.00 4.49
C TRP A 172 9.88 -16.27 3.64
N GLN A 173 8.68 -16.79 3.40
CA GLN A 173 8.42 -17.96 2.57
C GLN A 173 7.47 -17.58 1.44
N ASP A 174 7.83 -17.86 0.20
CA ASP A 174 6.98 -17.56 -0.94
C ASP A 174 5.67 -18.36 -0.88
N ALA A 175 4.56 -17.66 -1.04
CA ALA A 175 3.24 -18.23 -1.18
C ALA A 175 2.86 -18.26 -2.67
N ARG A 176 2.52 -19.45 -3.18
CA ARG A 176 2.16 -19.61 -4.58
C ARG A 176 0.83 -18.92 -4.88
N LEU A 177 0.90 -17.83 -5.66
CA LEU A 177 -0.27 -17.13 -6.16
C LEU A 177 -0.89 -17.84 -7.36
N VAL A 178 -2.21 -17.95 -7.35
CA VAL A 178 -3.05 -18.41 -8.46
C VAL A 178 -3.80 -17.21 -9.02
N PRO A 179 -3.68 -16.89 -10.32
CA PRO A 179 -4.44 -15.82 -10.95
C PRO A 179 -5.95 -16.03 -10.84
N GLY A 180 -6.68 -14.99 -10.46
CA GLY A 180 -8.13 -14.98 -10.31
C GLY A 180 -8.84 -13.96 -11.22
N GLY A 181 -8.13 -13.39 -12.19
CA GLY A 181 -8.58 -12.29 -13.05
C GLY A 181 -7.51 -11.22 -13.18
N LYS A 182 -7.77 -10.17 -13.98
CA LYS A 182 -6.85 -9.03 -14.09
C LYS A 182 -6.72 -8.32 -12.74
N GLY A 183 -5.49 -8.10 -12.29
CA GLY A 183 -5.20 -7.42 -11.02
C GLY A 183 -5.62 -8.20 -9.78
N ARG A 184 -5.91 -9.51 -9.87
CA ARG A 184 -6.38 -10.32 -8.73
C ARG A 184 -5.71 -11.68 -8.69
N TRP A 185 -5.20 -12.05 -7.53
CA TRP A 185 -4.57 -13.35 -7.26
C TRP A 185 -5.02 -13.90 -5.93
N SER A 186 -4.84 -15.20 -5.72
CA SER A 186 -5.08 -15.82 -4.42
C SER A 186 -4.01 -16.83 -4.06
N ALA A 187 -3.72 -16.96 -2.76
CA ALA A 187 -2.91 -18.03 -2.20
C ALA A 187 -3.66 -18.67 -1.03
N THR A 188 -3.38 -19.95 -0.77
CA THR A 188 -3.83 -20.62 0.46
C THR A 188 -2.60 -20.91 1.30
N VAL A 189 -2.59 -20.42 2.54
CA VAL A 189 -1.46 -20.50 3.46
C VAL A 189 -1.91 -21.06 4.81
N ARG A 190 -0.97 -21.53 5.64
CA ARG A 190 -1.32 -21.91 7.01
C ARG A 190 -1.65 -20.64 7.81
N ALA A 191 -2.73 -20.73 8.57
CA ALA A 191 -3.16 -19.71 9.50
C ALA A 191 -2.91 -20.23 10.92
N GLY A 192 -1.87 -19.74 11.58
CA GLY A 192 -1.54 -20.12 12.94
C GLY A 192 -0.61 -19.11 13.60
N GLY A 193 -0.85 -18.83 14.88
CA GLY A 193 -0.09 -17.83 15.63
C GLY A 193 -0.23 -16.44 15.01
N SER A 194 0.92 -15.82 14.69
CA SER A 194 1.01 -14.55 13.98
C SER A 194 1.53 -14.79 12.57
N LEU A 195 0.77 -14.33 11.57
CA LEU A 195 1.09 -14.42 10.16
C LEU A 195 1.29 -13.00 9.63
N SER A 196 2.48 -12.73 9.10
CA SER A 196 2.86 -11.48 8.45
C SER A 196 2.91 -11.67 6.93
N LEU A 197 2.63 -10.61 6.18
CA LEU A 197 2.53 -10.64 4.72
C LEU A 197 3.54 -9.69 4.09
N ARG A 198 4.14 -10.12 2.98
CA ARG A 198 4.90 -9.28 2.06
C ARG A 198 4.30 -9.46 0.68
N ALA A 199 3.62 -8.45 0.16
CA ALA A 199 3.07 -8.50 -1.18
C ALA A 199 3.73 -7.46 -2.07
N THR A 200 3.95 -7.82 -3.33
CA THR A 200 4.35 -6.88 -4.36
C THR A 200 3.38 -6.95 -5.53
N ALA A 201 3.17 -5.83 -6.21
CA ALA A 201 2.45 -5.79 -7.47
C ALA A 201 3.11 -4.81 -8.45
N ALA A 202 2.98 -5.09 -9.74
CA ALA A 202 3.46 -4.23 -10.80
C ALA A 202 2.44 -4.16 -11.96
N ASP A 203 2.38 -3.00 -12.60
CA ASP A 203 1.60 -2.78 -13.82
C ASP A 203 2.48 -2.75 -15.08
N ALA A 204 1.82 -2.78 -16.25
CA ALA A 204 2.49 -2.75 -17.54
C ALA A 204 3.18 -1.40 -17.85
N GLY A 205 2.84 -0.33 -17.13
CA GLY A 205 3.43 1.00 -17.23
C GLY A 205 4.68 1.18 -16.38
N GLY A 206 5.07 0.16 -15.60
CA GLY A 206 6.26 0.18 -14.75
C GLY A 206 6.00 0.70 -13.33
N GLY A 207 4.75 1.01 -12.97
CA GLY A 207 4.38 1.31 -11.60
C GLY A 207 4.49 0.08 -10.72
N THR A 208 5.00 0.23 -9.50
CA THR A 208 5.11 -0.87 -8.52
C THR A 208 4.63 -0.46 -7.13
N VAL A 209 4.20 -1.45 -6.36
CA VAL A 209 3.97 -1.34 -4.93
C VAL A 209 4.52 -2.57 -4.22
N SER A 210 5.19 -2.37 -3.09
CA SER A 210 5.65 -3.43 -2.18
C SER A 210 5.19 -3.09 -0.77
N GLN A 211 4.58 -4.05 -0.08
CA GLN A 211 4.06 -3.83 1.26
C GLN A 211 4.39 -4.99 2.18
N ASP A 212 5.03 -4.66 3.31
CA ASP A 212 5.20 -5.54 4.45
C ASP A 212 4.16 -5.19 5.52
N ILE A 213 3.43 -6.19 6.02
CA ILE A 213 2.48 -6.08 7.12
C ILE A 213 2.87 -7.08 8.20
N ILE A 214 3.34 -6.58 9.34
CA ILE A 214 3.75 -7.39 10.49
C ILE A 214 2.54 -7.68 11.37
N ARG A 215 2.37 -8.96 11.74
CA ARG A 215 1.18 -9.49 12.42
C ARG A 215 -0.10 -9.17 11.65
N ALA A 216 -0.06 -9.32 10.34
CA ALA A 216 -1.19 -9.08 9.45
C ALA A 216 -2.41 -9.88 9.93
N ILE A 217 -2.24 -11.16 10.21
CA ILE A 217 -3.30 -12.05 10.65
C ILE A 217 -2.84 -12.71 11.95
N VAL A 218 -3.65 -12.60 13.02
CA VAL A 218 -3.41 -13.35 14.27
C VAL A 218 -4.48 -14.41 14.46
N ALA A 219 -4.13 -15.52 15.11
CA ALA A 219 -5.11 -16.50 15.60
C ALA A 219 -5.88 -15.89 16.78
N GLU A 220 -7.18 -16.17 16.85
CA GLU A 220 -8.01 -15.89 18.03
C GLU A 220 -7.72 -16.88 19.16
#